data_AF-G4HEC9-F1
#
_entry.id   AF-G4HEC9-F1
#
_cell.length_a   1.000
_cell.length_b   1.000
_cell.length_c   1.000
_cell.angle_alpha   90.00
_cell.angle_beta   90.00
_cell.angle_gamma   90.00
#
_symmetry.space_group_name_H-M   'P 1'
#
loop_
_entity.id
_entity.type
_entity.pdbx_description
1 polymer ?
#
loop_
_entity_poly.entity_id
_entity_poly.type
_entity_poly.pdbx_seq_one_letter_code
_entity_poly.pdbx_strand_id
1 'polypeptide(L)'
;MKHWIGRHVVIERLDGGRTTVEGILKGWDPVQEKAILGPDELAIPFRAIHRIMPKTAYPVLNSIGYSVHHTIQFDNAVYFGSCVMVWRGNRLIHPKAVLASHDEETVTLTSGQRLRKDEHHFVVRSLRGNA
;
A
#
# COMPACT_ATOMS: atom_id res chain seq x y z
N MET A 1 -8.32 -23.12 -3.61
CA MET A 1 -7.25 -22.52 -4.44
C MET A 1 -7.73 -22.01 -5.80
N LYS A 2 -8.78 -22.58 -6.42
CA LYS A 2 -9.38 -22.05 -7.66
C LYS A 2 -9.80 -20.56 -7.62
N HIS A 3 -10.13 -20.01 -6.45
CA HIS A 3 -10.51 -18.61 -6.29
C HIS A 3 -9.38 -17.60 -6.57
N TRP A 4 -8.14 -18.07 -6.66
CA TRP A 4 -6.99 -17.24 -7.06
C TRP A 4 -6.83 -17.13 -8.57
N ILE A 5 -7.51 -17.97 -9.37
CA ILE A 5 -7.40 -17.95 -10.83
C ILE A 5 -7.84 -16.58 -11.36
N GLY A 6 -7.06 -16.03 -12.29
CA GLY A 6 -7.23 -14.69 -12.84
C GLY A 6 -6.63 -13.57 -11.98
N ARG A 7 -6.15 -13.87 -10.77
CA ARG A 7 -5.52 -12.87 -9.89
C ARG A 7 -4.02 -12.80 -10.12
N HIS A 8 -3.48 -11.61 -9.95
CA HIS A 8 -2.05 -11.39 -9.89
C HIS A 8 -1.51 -11.83 -8.54
N VAL A 9 -0.56 -12.76 -8.53
CA VAL A 9 -0.05 -13.41 -7.32
C VAL A 9 1.47 -13.45 -7.31
N VAL A 10 2.02 -13.50 -6.10
CA VAL A 10 3.43 -13.85 -5.85
C VAL A 10 3.45 -15.24 -5.22
N ILE A 11 4.24 -16.13 -5.80
CA ILE A 11 4.47 -17.49 -5.32
C ILE A 11 5.89 -17.59 -4.78
N GLU A 12 6.00 -17.91 -3.49
CA GLU A 12 7.28 -18.24 -2.85
C GLU A 12 7.55 -19.74 -3.01
N ARG A 13 8.74 -20.08 -3.51
CA ARG A 13 9.19 -21.44 -3.79
C ARG A 13 10.29 -21.89 -2.81
N LEU A 14 10.33 -23.19 -2.50
CA LEU A 14 11.33 -23.82 -1.64
C LEU A 14 12.17 -24.84 -2.42
N ASP A 15 12.86 -24.36 -3.45
CA ASP A 15 13.56 -25.22 -4.40
C ASP A 15 15.07 -25.11 -4.16
N GLY A 16 15.52 -25.57 -2.98
CA GLY A 16 16.92 -25.42 -2.55
C GLY A 16 17.30 -24.00 -2.08
N GLY A 17 16.38 -23.05 -2.15
CA GLY A 17 16.45 -21.70 -1.61
C GLY A 17 15.10 -20.98 -1.72
N ARG A 18 14.86 -19.95 -0.89
CA ARG A 18 13.65 -19.13 -0.98
C ARG A 18 13.73 -18.25 -2.22
N THR A 19 12.93 -18.57 -3.23
CA THR A 19 12.81 -17.78 -4.46
C THR A 19 11.36 -17.35 -4.66
N THR A 20 11.14 -16.19 -5.27
CA THR A 20 9.79 -15.67 -5.52
C THR A 20 9.56 -15.50 -7.02
N VAL A 21 8.39 -15.91 -7.49
CA VAL A 21 7.94 -15.71 -8.87
C VAL A 21 6.57 -15.06 -8.88
N GLU A 22 6.36 -14.15 -9.82
CA GLU A 22 5.16 -13.35 -9.95
C GLU A 22 4.45 -13.67 -11.27
N GLY A 23 3.12 -13.63 -11.25
CA GLY A 23 2.34 -13.69 -12.48
C GLY A 23 0.85 -13.77 -12.22
N ILE A 24 0.07 -13.85 -13.30
CA ILE A 24 -1.37 -14.09 -13.20
C ILE A 24 -1.57 -15.59 -13.04
N LEU A 25 -2.26 -16.04 -11.99
CA LEU A 25 -2.60 -17.45 -11.86
C LEU A 25 -3.62 -17.84 -12.92
N LYS A 26 -3.19 -18.48 -14.01
CA LYS A 26 -4.06 -18.91 -15.12
C LYS A 26 -4.71 -20.27 -14.86
N GLY A 27 -4.01 -21.16 -14.15
CA GLY A 27 -4.46 -22.54 -13.98
C GLY A 27 -4.14 -23.11 -12.62
N TRP A 28 -5.02 -24.01 -12.16
CA TRP A 28 -4.84 -24.81 -10.96
C TRP A 28 -5.24 -26.24 -11.27
N ASP A 29 -4.25 -27.12 -11.43
CA ASP A 29 -4.45 -28.52 -11.80
C ASP A 29 -4.19 -29.42 -10.58
N PRO A 30 -5.24 -29.93 -9.91
CA PRO A 30 -5.09 -30.83 -8.78
C PRO A 30 -4.70 -32.25 -9.19
N VAL A 31 -4.87 -32.65 -10.46
CA VAL A 31 -4.54 -33.99 -10.94
C VAL A 31 -3.04 -34.10 -11.20
N GLN A 32 -2.46 -33.08 -11.84
CA GLN A 32 -1.02 -32.99 -12.07
C GLN A 32 -0.26 -32.24 -10.97
N GLU A 33 -0.95 -31.89 -9.89
CA GLU A 33 -0.43 -31.17 -8.71
C GLU A 33 0.41 -29.94 -9.06
N LYS A 34 -0.13 -29.05 -9.91
CA LYS A 34 0.61 -27.87 -10.40
C LYS A 34 -0.26 -26.62 -10.55
N ALA A 35 0.36 -25.48 -10.34
CA ALA A 35 -0.17 -24.15 -10.63
C ALA A 35 0.43 -23.62 -11.94
N ILE A 36 -0.32 -22.83 -12.71
CA ILE A 36 0.17 -22.23 -13.97
C ILE A 36 0.11 -20.70 -13.84
N LEU A 37 1.27 -20.05 -13.96
CA LEU A 37 1.39 -18.59 -14.01
C LEU A 37 1.53 -18.09 -15.46
N GLY A 38 0.74 -17.10 -15.86
CA GLY A 38 0.93 -16.34 -17.09
C GLY A 38 1.76 -15.07 -16.87
N PRO A 39 2.33 -14.48 -17.94
CA PRO A 39 2.05 -14.77 -19.35
C PRO A 39 2.78 -15.99 -19.93
N ASP A 40 3.97 -16.36 -19.43
CA ASP A 40 4.85 -17.40 -20.00
C ASP A 40 4.43 -18.85 -19.71
N GLU A 41 3.22 -19.05 -19.19
CA GLU A 41 2.65 -20.36 -18.82
C GLU A 41 3.56 -21.21 -17.93
N LEU A 42 4.26 -20.55 -17.01
CA LEU A 42 5.15 -21.20 -16.06
C LEU A 42 4.37 -22.15 -15.15
N ALA A 43 4.66 -23.45 -15.28
CA ALA A 43 4.10 -24.49 -14.43
C ALA A 43 4.93 -24.67 -13.14
N ILE A 44 4.30 -24.51 -11.99
CA ILE A 44 4.92 -24.62 -10.66
C ILE A 44 4.28 -25.81 -9.92
N PRO A 45 5.05 -26.87 -9.60
CA PRO A 45 4.54 -28.00 -8.82
C PRO A 45 4.11 -27.56 -7.42
N PHE A 46 3.03 -28.13 -6.88
CA PHE A 46 2.54 -27.77 -5.54
C PHE A 46 3.58 -28.01 -4.44
N ARG A 47 4.38 -29.08 -4.55
CA ARG A 47 5.48 -29.36 -3.63
C ARG A 47 6.54 -28.27 -3.55
N ALA A 48 6.70 -27.49 -4.62
CA ALA A 48 7.63 -26.37 -4.67
C ALA A 48 7.03 -25.12 -4.02
N ILE A 49 5.71 -25.03 -3.90
CA ILE A 49 5.01 -23.84 -3.39
C ILE A 49 5.06 -23.83 -1.87
N HIS A 50 5.78 -22.87 -1.31
CA HIS A 50 5.75 -22.58 0.12
C HIS A 50 4.54 -21.73 0.50
N ARG A 51 4.30 -20.67 -0.29
CA ARG A 51 3.24 -19.70 -0.02
C ARG A 51 2.77 -19.03 -1.31
N ILE A 52 1.47 -18.75 -1.39
CA ILE A 52 0.87 -17.89 -2.42
C ILE A 52 0.29 -16.66 -1.74
N MET A 53 0.60 -15.48 -2.29
CA MET A 53 0.12 -14.21 -1.79
C MET A 53 -0.50 -13.41 -2.95
N PRO A 54 -1.56 -12.62 -2.71
CA PRO A 54 -1.98 -11.63 -3.69
C PRO A 54 -0.80 -10.70 -3.96
N LYS A 55 -0.51 -10.38 -5.22
CA LYS A 55 0.26 -9.17 -5.50
C LYS A 55 -0.70 -8.03 -5.18
N THR A 56 -0.63 -7.52 -3.95
CA THR A 56 -1.37 -6.33 -3.58
C THR A 56 -0.86 -5.18 -4.43
N ALA A 57 -1.62 -4.82 -5.45
CA ALA A 57 -1.41 -3.61 -6.23
C ALA A 57 -1.73 -2.33 -5.44
N TYR A 58 -1.97 -2.45 -4.13
CA TYR A 58 -2.23 -1.30 -3.28
C TYR A 58 -0.93 -0.51 -3.16
N PRO A 59 -0.94 0.78 -3.51
CA PRO A 59 0.22 1.61 -3.33
C PRO A 59 0.64 1.57 -1.86
N VAL A 60 1.90 1.22 -1.64
CA VAL A 60 2.49 1.21 -0.29
C VAL A 60 2.91 2.62 0.05
N LEU A 61 2.64 3.08 1.27
CA LEU A 61 3.12 4.37 1.75
C LEU A 61 4.64 4.40 1.66
N ASN A 62 5.18 5.43 1.00
CA ASN A 62 6.61 5.65 0.93
C ASN A 62 7.18 5.80 2.36
N SER A 63 8.39 5.29 2.59
CA SER A 63 9.10 5.49 3.86
C SER A 63 9.48 6.96 4.06
N ILE A 64 9.61 7.70 2.96
CA ILE A 64 9.87 9.13 2.93
C ILE A 64 8.54 9.88 3.06
N GLY A 65 8.42 10.68 4.12
CA GLY A 65 7.32 11.62 4.33
C GLY A 65 7.76 13.04 4.03
N TYR A 66 6.83 13.88 3.58
CA TYR A 66 7.02 15.29 3.35
C TYR A 66 6.22 16.08 4.38
N SER A 67 6.91 16.93 5.13
CA SER A 67 6.25 17.84 6.07
C SER A 67 5.51 18.93 5.30
N VAL A 68 4.25 19.15 5.70
CA VAL A 68 3.36 20.15 5.13
C VAL A 68 3.52 21.42 5.97
N HIS A 69 4.03 22.47 5.36
CA HIS A 69 4.29 23.76 6.01
C HIS A 69 3.61 24.92 5.31
N HIS A 70 3.54 24.88 3.99
CA HIS A 70 3.00 25.98 3.19
C HIS A 70 1.53 25.76 2.86
N THR A 71 0.77 26.86 2.75
CA THR A 71 -0.67 26.87 2.40
C THR A 71 -0.97 25.98 1.20
N ILE A 72 -0.22 26.12 0.10
CA ILE A 72 -0.42 25.33 -1.12
C ILE A 72 -0.27 23.81 -0.93
N GLN A 73 0.54 23.38 0.04
CA GLN A 73 0.72 21.96 0.34
C GLN A 73 -0.48 21.42 1.11
N PHE A 74 -1.08 22.23 1.99
CA PHE A 74 -2.34 21.89 2.64
C PHE A 74 -3.50 21.89 1.64
N ASP A 75 -3.56 22.87 0.73
CA ASP A 75 -4.56 22.93 -0.35
C ASP A 75 -4.52 21.63 -1.18
N ASN A 76 -3.33 21.22 -1.61
CA ASN A 76 -3.14 19.96 -2.34
C ASN A 76 -3.54 18.75 -1.50
N ALA A 77 -3.19 18.72 -0.22
CA ALA A 77 -3.53 17.61 0.67
C ALA A 77 -5.06 17.45 0.84
N VAL A 78 -5.79 18.57 0.91
CA VAL A 78 -7.26 18.59 0.91
C VAL A 78 -7.81 18.16 -0.45
N TYR A 79 -7.37 18.82 -1.53
CA TYR A 79 -7.87 18.61 -2.90
C TYR A 79 -7.74 17.15 -3.36
N PHE A 80 -6.58 16.52 -3.12
CA PHE A 80 -6.33 15.14 -3.51
C PHE A 80 -6.76 14.10 -2.46
N GLY A 81 -7.30 14.52 -1.30
CA GLY A 81 -7.65 13.60 -0.22
C GLY A 81 -6.45 12.80 0.29
N SER A 82 -5.29 13.45 0.39
CA SER A 82 -4.02 12.79 0.72
C SER A 82 -4.05 12.18 2.13
N CYS A 83 -3.37 11.04 2.29
CA CYS A 83 -3.17 10.42 3.59
C CYS A 83 -2.11 11.19 4.39
N VAL A 84 -2.53 11.82 5.49
CA VAL A 84 -1.68 12.64 6.36
C VAL A 84 -1.48 11.98 7.72
N MET A 85 -0.23 11.95 8.18
CA MET A 85 0.12 11.65 9.57
C MET A 85 0.19 12.95 10.37
N VAL A 86 -0.35 12.94 11.59
CA VAL A 86 -0.35 14.12 12.47
C VAL A 86 0.44 13.81 13.74
N TRP A 87 1.43 14.65 14.01
CA TRP A 87 2.28 14.58 15.19
C TRP A 87 2.08 15.80 16.09
N ARG A 88 2.27 15.63 17.39
CA ARG A 88 2.39 16.72 18.37
C ARG A 88 3.71 16.55 19.11
N GLY A 89 4.70 17.39 18.80
CA GLY A 89 6.10 17.10 19.15
C GLY A 89 6.53 15.71 18.64
N ASN A 90 7.08 14.88 19.51
CA ASN A 90 7.54 13.52 19.17
C ASN A 90 6.45 12.43 19.24
N ARG A 91 5.19 12.80 19.47
CA ARG A 91 4.08 11.84 19.61
C ARG A 91 3.22 11.80 18.35
N LEU A 92 3.06 10.62 17.77
CA LEU A 92 2.11 10.37 16.68
C LEU A 92 0.69 10.34 17.27
N ILE A 93 -0.16 11.27 16.85
CA ILE A 93 -1.55 11.38 17.30
C ILE A 93 -2.50 10.73 16.30
N HIS A 94 -2.28 10.98 15.00
CA HIS A 94 -3.03 10.32 13.93
C HIS A 94 -2.07 9.61 12.96
N PRO A 95 -2.04 8.27 12.94
CA PRO A 95 -1.22 7.52 11.97
C PRO A 95 -1.78 7.60 10.54
N LYS A 96 -3.06 7.93 10.40
CA LYS A 96 -3.75 8.07 9.11
C LYS A 96 -4.96 8.99 9.28
N ALA A 97 -4.87 10.18 8.71
CA ALA A 97 -5.95 11.17 8.66
C ALA A 97 -6.10 11.70 7.22
N VAL A 98 -7.27 12.24 6.92
CA VAL A 98 -7.53 12.99 5.69
C VAL A 98 -7.96 14.39 6.10
N LEU A 99 -7.43 15.40 5.40
CA LEU A 99 -7.78 16.79 5.67
C LEU A 99 -9.07 17.12 4.93
N ALA A 100 -10.07 17.66 5.64
CA ALA A 100 -11.30 18.14 5.04
C ALA A 100 -11.18 19.60 4.58
N SER A 101 -10.50 20.43 5.38
CA SER A 101 -10.24 21.83 5.08
C SER A 101 -9.09 22.35 5.94
N HIS A 102 -8.58 23.53 5.60
CA HIS A 102 -7.67 24.27 6.47
C HIS A 102 -7.86 25.78 6.27
N ASP A 103 -7.39 26.55 7.24
CA ASP A 103 -7.21 28.00 7.13
C ASP A 103 -5.74 28.33 7.43
N GLU A 104 -5.45 29.58 7.79
CA GLU A 104 -4.10 30.04 8.09
C GLU A 104 -3.53 29.35 9.35
N GLU A 105 -4.36 29.14 10.38
CA GLU A 105 -3.91 28.70 11.70
C GLU A 105 -4.21 27.22 11.97
N THR A 106 -5.21 26.65 11.32
CA THR A 106 -5.80 25.37 11.68
C THR A 106 -6.07 24.47 10.48
N VAL A 107 -6.19 23.19 10.77
CA VAL A 107 -6.57 22.13 9.84
C VAL A 107 -7.75 21.37 10.45
N THR A 108 -8.78 21.13 9.66
CA THR A 108 -9.91 20.28 10.04
C THR A 108 -9.77 18.93 9.35
N LEU A 109 -9.78 17.86 10.13
CA LEU A 109 -9.78 16.48 9.63
C LEU A 109 -11.18 16.07 9.17
N THR A 110 -11.29 15.07 8.31
CA THR A 110 -12.59 14.48 7.93
C THR A 110 -13.37 13.88 9.09
N SER A 111 -12.71 13.60 10.22
CA SER A 111 -13.37 13.22 11.48
C SER A 111 -14.09 14.39 12.17
N GLY A 112 -13.94 15.62 11.68
CA GLY A 112 -14.44 16.85 12.30
C GLY A 112 -13.49 17.45 13.35
N GLN A 113 -12.39 16.78 13.67
CA GLN A 113 -11.41 17.30 14.62
C GLN A 113 -10.62 18.46 14.03
N ARG A 114 -10.50 19.55 14.78
CA ARG A 114 -9.71 20.74 14.41
C ARG A 114 -8.39 20.77 15.16
N LEU A 115 -7.31 21.02 14.44
CA LEU A 115 -5.93 20.99 14.93
C LEU A 115 -5.20 22.27 14.55
N ARG A 116 -4.42 22.83 15.48
CA ARG A 116 -3.59 24.01 15.21
C ARG A 116 -2.27 23.65 14.54
N LYS A 117 -1.83 24.44 13.58
CA LYS A 117 -0.62 24.22 12.77
C LYS A 117 0.68 24.51 13.51
N ASP A 118 0.65 25.37 14.52
CA ASP A 118 1.79 25.67 15.38
C ASP A 118 2.05 24.58 16.43
N GLU A 119 1.00 23.86 16.85
CA GLU A 119 1.10 22.76 17.81
C GLU A 119 1.35 21.39 17.16
N HIS A 120 1.08 21.25 15.86
CA HIS A 120 1.10 19.95 15.18
C HIS A 120 1.95 19.95 13.92
N HIS A 121 2.62 18.83 13.66
CA HIS A 121 3.32 18.59 12.41
C HIS A 121 2.49 17.64 11.53
N PHE A 122 2.26 18.05 10.30
CA PHE A 122 1.49 17.30 9.31
C PHE A 122 2.46 16.72 8.29
N VAL A 123 2.42 15.41 8.09
CA VAL A 123 3.34 14.71 7.19
C VAL A 123 2.52 13.92 6.17
N VAL A 124 2.63 14.28 4.90
CA VAL A 124 2.07 13.51 3.80
C VAL A 124 3.09 12.45 3.39
N ARG A 125 2.67 11.20 3.24
CA ARG A 125 3.49 10.18 2.60
C ARG A 125 2.99 9.99 1.18
N SER A 126 3.91 10.11 0.21
CA SER A 126 3.58 9.74 -1.15
C SER A 126 3.26 8.25 -1.19
N LEU A 127 2.34 7.90 -2.07
CA LEU A 127 2.10 6.52 -2.44
C LEU A 127 3.23 6.10 -3.38
N ARG A 128 3.98 5.04 -3.04
CA ARG A 128 4.95 4.48 -3.98
C ARG A 128 4.15 3.81 -5.10
N GLY A 129 4.30 4.33 -6.31
CA GLY A 129 3.79 3.64 -7.50
C GLY A 129 4.42 2.25 -7.59
N ASN A 130 3.66 1.27 -8.08
CA ASN A 130 4.23 -0.04 -8.38
C ASN A 130 5.15 0.14 -9.59
N ALA A 131 6.45 -0.08 -9.38
CA ALA A 131 7.42 -0.25 -10.45
C ALA A 131 7.20 -1.62 -11.12
#